data_AF-A0A5E4L539-F1
#
_entry.id   AF-A0A5E4L539-F1
#
_cell.length_a   1.000
_cell.length_b   1.000
_cell.length_c   1.000
_cell.angle_alpha   90.00
_cell.angle_beta   90.00
_cell.angle_gamma   90.00
#
_symmetry.space_group_name_H-M   'P 1'
#
loop_
_entity.id
_entity.type
_entity.pdbx_description
1 polymer ?
#
loop_
_entity_poly.entity_id
_entity_poly.type
_entity_poly.pdbx_seq_one_letter_code
_entity_poly.pdbx_strand_id
1 'polypeptide(L)'
;MNTGNCKKIANFRVLNLAILALIATLFVGVAMAQDETAPALGGNALMMKGWMDYSEWFVIVTLMPTVIILLFIALSLHIARPMVVRYLNRMTLRLGADILWEAWIIGRDVMILAAVGLIGVFIVPRVQADWNTQVFIPAFALGIITLLYKLSTDTDANKTKYMVATGLTALTLVAVLVPYSIGSMWEQKGSDFFMGTYLVPLSNADTIKDVKIAMDDAVNAAQKGDNTTALIKAQEADTLHLRLGDSLKTWDSAKASQVEDAFTALTNAAKNGDVAGMQAARSTITQILTEYDATLGVLD
;
A
#
# COMPACT_ATOMS: atom_id res chain seq x y z
N MET A 1 11.27 -51.06 8.48
CA MET A 1 11.38 -49.70 7.93
C MET A 1 10.76 -49.71 6.54
N ASN A 2 9.60 -49.07 6.38
CA ASN A 2 8.77 -49.18 5.20
C ASN A 2 8.94 -47.89 4.36
N THR A 3 9.66 -47.99 3.24
CA THR A 3 10.05 -46.87 2.36
C THR A 3 8.90 -46.33 1.49
N GLY A 4 7.69 -46.87 1.61
CA GLY A 4 6.54 -46.51 0.79
C GLY A 4 5.84 -45.17 1.15
N ASN A 5 6.01 -44.65 2.36
CA ASN A 5 5.27 -43.45 2.81
C ASN A 5 5.95 -42.12 2.48
N CYS A 6 7.20 -42.12 2.01
CA CYS A 6 7.92 -40.87 1.70
C CYS A 6 7.43 -40.22 0.39
N LYS A 7 6.87 -41.02 -0.53
CA LYS A 7 6.43 -40.53 -1.85
C LYS A 7 5.06 -39.83 -1.83
N LYS A 8 4.17 -40.20 -0.90
CA LYS A 8 2.83 -39.57 -0.77
C LYS A 8 2.90 -38.15 -0.22
N ILE A 9 3.82 -37.87 0.72
CA ILE A 9 3.98 -36.56 1.35
C ILE A 9 4.54 -35.51 0.36
N ALA A 10 5.40 -35.93 -0.57
CA ALA A 10 5.94 -35.06 -1.61
C ALA A 10 4.86 -34.61 -2.62
N ASN A 11 3.97 -35.52 -3.03
CA ASN A 11 2.89 -35.19 -3.97
C ASN A 11 1.84 -34.23 -3.38
N PHE A 12 1.61 -34.29 -2.07
CA PHE A 12 0.66 -33.40 -1.39
C PHE A 12 1.16 -31.94 -1.34
N ARG A 13 2.46 -31.73 -1.17
CA ARG A 13 3.10 -30.41 -1.23
C ARG A 13 3.00 -29.78 -2.62
N VAL A 14 3.12 -30.59 -3.68
CA VAL A 14 3.02 -30.14 -5.07
C VAL A 14 1.58 -29.76 -5.44
N LEU A 15 0.58 -30.52 -4.96
CA LEU A 15 -0.84 -30.22 -5.17
C LEU A 15 -1.25 -28.90 -4.51
N ASN A 16 -0.78 -28.66 -3.28
CA ASN A 16 -1.04 -27.40 -2.56
C ASN A 16 -0.36 -26.20 -3.26
N LEU A 17 0.84 -26.40 -3.84
CA LEU A 17 1.53 -25.39 -4.63
C LEU A 17 0.80 -25.05 -5.93
N ALA A 18 0.24 -26.06 -6.60
CA ALA A 18 -0.51 -25.88 -7.85
C ALA A 18 -1.83 -25.14 -7.62
N ILE A 19 -2.54 -25.44 -6.52
CA ILE A 19 -3.75 -24.72 -6.13
C ILE A 19 -3.41 -23.27 -5.76
N LEU A 20 -2.31 -23.05 -5.03
CA LEU A 20 -1.81 -21.71 -4.69
C LEU A 20 -1.48 -20.88 -5.95
N ALA A 21 -0.78 -21.48 -6.91
CA ALA A 21 -0.40 -20.83 -8.16
C ALA A 21 -1.62 -20.55 -9.06
N LEU A 22 -2.59 -21.47 -9.10
CA LEU A 22 -3.81 -21.32 -9.91
C LEU A 22 -4.74 -20.25 -9.33
N ILE A 23 -4.83 -20.14 -8.00
CA ILE A 23 -5.58 -19.08 -7.32
C ILE A 23 -4.87 -17.73 -7.51
N ALA A 24 -3.55 -17.66 -7.32
CA ALA A 24 -2.79 -16.43 -7.52
C ALA A 24 -2.87 -15.91 -8.96
N THR A 25 -2.82 -16.80 -9.96
CA THR A 25 -2.94 -16.42 -11.38
C THR A 25 -4.35 -16.01 -11.77
N LEU A 26 -5.38 -16.63 -11.19
CA LEU A 26 -6.78 -16.20 -11.41
C LEU A 26 -7.03 -14.78 -10.87
N PHE A 27 -6.46 -14.44 -9.70
CA PHE A 27 -6.63 -13.12 -9.09
C PHE A 27 -5.78 -12.03 -9.76
N VAL A 28 -4.57 -12.35 -10.22
CA VAL A 28 -3.76 -11.41 -11.03
C VAL A 28 -4.39 -11.18 -12.42
N GLY A 29 -5.00 -12.21 -13.02
CA GLY A 29 -5.68 -12.10 -14.32
C GLY A 29 -6.92 -11.19 -14.31
N VAL A 30 -7.67 -11.16 -13.21
CA VAL A 30 -8.83 -10.25 -13.05
C VAL A 30 -8.37 -8.82 -12.79
N ALA A 31 -7.26 -8.62 -12.08
CA ALA A 31 -6.71 -7.29 -11.80
C ALA A 31 -6.06 -6.64 -13.04
N MET A 32 -5.53 -7.42 -13.98
CA MET A 32 -4.89 -6.90 -15.20
C MET A 32 -5.86 -6.64 -16.37
N ALA A 33 -7.15 -6.95 -16.22
CA ALA A 33 -8.13 -6.80 -17.30
C ALA A 33 -8.87 -5.44 -17.31
N GLN A 34 -8.51 -4.48 -16.45
CA GLN A 34 -9.23 -3.20 -16.32
C GLN A 34 -8.56 -1.98 -16.95
N ASP A 35 -7.33 -2.10 -17.46
CA ASP A 35 -6.71 -1.04 -18.25
C ASP A 35 -6.93 -1.32 -19.74
N GLU A 36 -7.95 -0.69 -20.31
CA GLU A 36 -7.92 0.02 -21.58
C GLU A 36 -9.36 0.25 -22.08
N THR A 37 -9.77 1.53 -22.09
CA THR A 37 -10.64 2.23 -23.05
C THR A 37 -11.53 3.27 -22.37
N ALA A 38 -10.97 4.46 -22.15
CA ALA A 38 -11.78 5.67 -22.05
C ALA A 38 -11.56 6.51 -23.32
N PRO A 39 -12.56 6.55 -24.21
CA PRO A 39 -12.95 7.84 -24.75
C PRO A 39 -14.46 8.09 -24.66
N ALA A 40 -14.77 9.34 -24.30
CA ALA A 40 -15.97 10.14 -24.62
C ALA A 40 -17.38 9.68 -24.18
N LEU A 41 -17.88 10.42 -23.18
CA LEU A 41 -19.26 10.82 -22.88
C LEU A 41 -20.40 10.31 -23.79
N GLY A 42 -21.23 9.44 -23.24
CA GLY A 42 -22.63 9.20 -23.62
C GLY A 42 -23.42 8.73 -22.39
N GLY A 43 -24.76 8.84 -22.39
CA GLY A 43 -25.60 8.46 -21.23
C GLY A 43 -25.36 7.04 -20.68
N ASN A 44 -24.86 6.14 -21.53
CA ASN A 44 -24.45 4.78 -21.16
C ASN A 44 -23.14 4.74 -20.35
N ALA A 45 -22.21 5.68 -20.58
CA ALA A 45 -20.96 5.80 -19.82
C ALA A 45 -21.21 6.33 -18.40
N LEU A 46 -22.25 7.15 -18.20
CA LEU A 46 -22.64 7.66 -16.88
C LEU A 46 -23.29 6.56 -16.04
N MET A 47 -24.10 5.71 -16.68
CA MET A 47 -24.61 4.48 -16.06
C MET A 47 -23.46 3.51 -15.76
N MET A 48 -22.52 3.31 -16.68
CA MET A 48 -21.38 2.42 -16.48
C MET A 48 -20.45 2.89 -15.36
N LYS A 49 -20.20 4.20 -15.25
CA LYS A 49 -19.49 4.79 -14.11
C LYS A 49 -20.24 4.54 -12.81
N GLY A 50 -21.55 4.80 -12.77
CA GLY A 50 -22.37 4.52 -11.59
C GLY A 50 -22.29 3.05 -11.17
N TRP A 51 -22.41 2.12 -12.12
CA TRP A 51 -22.27 0.68 -11.86
C TRP A 51 -20.89 0.29 -11.33
N MET A 52 -19.82 0.90 -11.86
CA MET A 52 -18.45 0.68 -11.39
C MET A 52 -18.28 1.19 -9.95
N ASP A 53 -18.74 2.41 -9.65
CA ASP A 53 -18.67 3.01 -8.31
C ASP A 53 -19.48 2.18 -7.28
N TYR A 54 -20.67 1.67 -7.66
CA TYR A 54 -21.46 0.77 -6.81
C TYR A 54 -20.79 -0.59 -6.60
N SER A 55 -20.18 -1.16 -7.63
CA SER A 55 -19.48 -2.44 -7.52
C SER A 55 -18.26 -2.34 -6.60
N GLU A 56 -17.56 -1.22 -6.62
CA GLU A 56 -16.43 -0.92 -5.75
C GLU A 56 -16.87 -0.81 -4.29
N TRP A 57 -17.93 -0.05 -4.02
CA TRP A 57 -18.52 0.03 -2.68
C TRP A 57 -19.02 -1.33 -2.17
N PHE A 58 -19.64 -2.13 -3.05
CA PHE A 58 -20.11 -3.47 -2.70
C PHE A 58 -18.93 -4.38 -2.31
N VAL A 59 -17.86 -4.39 -3.11
CA VAL A 59 -16.64 -5.16 -2.86
C VAL A 59 -16.05 -4.77 -1.51
N ILE A 60 -15.94 -3.47 -1.19
CA ILE A 60 -15.35 -3.01 0.07
C ILE A 60 -16.21 -3.41 1.27
N VAL A 61 -17.50 -3.11 1.27
CA VAL A 61 -18.40 -3.38 2.40
C VAL A 61 -18.61 -4.87 2.64
N THR A 62 -18.55 -5.69 1.60
CA THR A 62 -18.79 -7.13 1.75
C THR A 62 -17.51 -7.91 2.00
N LEU A 63 -16.41 -7.61 1.28
CA LEU A 63 -15.18 -8.38 1.42
C LEU A 63 -14.42 -8.02 2.70
N MET A 64 -14.40 -6.77 3.16
CA MET A 64 -13.68 -6.41 4.40
C MET A 64 -14.20 -7.16 5.63
N PRO A 65 -15.51 -7.17 5.94
CA PRO A 65 -16.04 -8.00 7.02
C PRO A 65 -15.81 -9.48 6.78
N THR A 66 -15.88 -9.94 5.52
CA THR A 66 -15.62 -11.34 5.16
C THR A 66 -14.20 -11.75 5.56
N VAL A 67 -13.19 -10.93 5.30
CA VAL A 67 -11.80 -11.18 5.74
C VAL A 67 -11.73 -11.32 7.26
N ILE A 68 -12.36 -10.42 8.00
CA ILE A 68 -12.38 -10.45 9.47
C ILE A 68 -13.03 -11.75 9.96
N ILE A 69 -14.16 -12.13 9.39
CA ILE A 69 -14.89 -13.36 9.73
C ILE A 69 -14.03 -14.59 9.44
N LEU A 70 -13.37 -14.66 8.27
CA LEU A 70 -12.48 -15.75 7.90
C LEU A 70 -11.31 -15.90 8.87
N LEU A 71 -10.67 -14.79 9.25
CA LEU A 71 -9.59 -14.78 10.24
C LEU A 71 -10.06 -15.16 11.63
N PHE A 72 -11.25 -14.72 12.05
CA PHE A 72 -11.88 -15.15 13.29
C PHE A 72 -12.14 -16.66 13.30
N ILE A 73 -12.73 -17.20 12.23
CA ILE A 73 -12.97 -18.63 12.10
C ILE A 73 -11.64 -19.39 12.12
N ALA A 74 -10.63 -18.93 11.39
CA ALA A 74 -9.30 -19.55 11.39
C ALA A 74 -8.65 -19.54 12.79
N LEU A 75 -8.80 -18.46 13.54
CA LEU A 75 -8.29 -18.33 14.90
C LEU A 75 -9.07 -19.23 15.88
N SER A 76 -10.39 -19.25 15.80
CA SER A 76 -11.25 -20.15 16.57
C SER A 76 -10.90 -21.61 16.28
N LEU A 77 -10.66 -21.96 15.01
CA LEU A 77 -10.20 -23.28 14.62
C LEU A 77 -8.84 -23.60 15.22
N HIS A 78 -7.86 -22.69 15.18
CA HIS A 78 -6.60 -22.89 15.91
C HIS A 78 -6.90 -23.25 17.36
N ILE A 79 -7.59 -22.39 18.11
CA ILE A 79 -7.86 -22.58 19.55
C ILE A 79 -8.62 -23.89 19.84
N ALA A 80 -9.46 -24.37 18.92
CA ALA A 80 -10.25 -25.58 19.08
C ALA A 80 -9.43 -26.90 19.01
N ARG A 81 -8.15 -26.85 18.60
CA ARG A 81 -7.27 -28.04 18.47
C ARG A 81 -7.36 -29.07 19.62
N PRO A 82 -7.18 -28.71 20.91
CA PRO A 82 -7.20 -29.69 22.00
C PRO A 82 -8.56 -30.39 22.14
N MET A 83 -9.65 -29.73 21.78
CA MET A 83 -10.97 -30.34 21.76
C MET A 83 -11.08 -31.36 20.63
N VAL A 84 -10.65 -30.98 19.42
CA VAL A 84 -10.66 -31.88 18.24
C VAL A 84 -9.85 -33.14 18.52
N VAL A 85 -8.65 -33.03 19.09
CA VAL A 85 -7.83 -34.21 19.46
C VAL A 85 -8.55 -35.12 20.45
N ARG A 86 -9.25 -34.56 21.45
CA ARG A 86 -10.04 -35.36 22.40
C ARG A 86 -11.20 -36.08 21.72
N TYR A 87 -11.86 -35.46 20.74
CA TYR A 87 -12.91 -36.10 19.95
C TYR A 87 -12.38 -37.21 19.06
N LEU A 88 -11.26 -36.97 18.38
CA LEU A 88 -10.61 -37.95 17.50
C LEU A 88 -10.16 -39.21 18.26
N ASN A 89 -9.66 -39.05 19.48
CA ASN A 89 -9.27 -40.17 20.34
C ASN A 89 -10.44 -41.07 20.76
N ARG A 90 -11.70 -40.60 20.65
CA ARG A 90 -12.89 -41.39 20.97
C ARG A 90 -13.45 -42.15 19.77
N MET A 91 -12.95 -41.89 18.56
CA MET A 91 -13.42 -42.58 17.36
C MET A 91 -12.79 -43.97 17.26
N THR A 92 -13.63 -45.00 17.16
CA THR A 92 -13.20 -46.39 17.03
C THR A 92 -12.64 -46.70 15.64
N LEU A 93 -13.06 -45.95 14.61
CA LEU A 93 -12.49 -46.02 13.27
C LEU A 93 -11.29 -45.08 13.12
N ARG A 94 -10.11 -45.67 12.95
CA ARG A 94 -8.87 -44.93 12.65
C ARG A 94 -8.96 -44.13 11.34
N LEU A 95 -9.67 -44.66 10.33
CA LEU A 95 -9.83 -44.00 9.04
C LEU A 95 -10.65 -42.70 9.14
N GLY A 96 -11.74 -42.70 9.91
CA GLY A 96 -12.58 -41.51 10.11
C GLY A 96 -11.84 -40.41 10.89
N ALA A 97 -11.05 -40.81 11.89
CA ALA A 97 -10.24 -39.87 12.65
C ALA A 97 -9.17 -39.18 11.80
N ASP A 98 -8.52 -39.92 10.90
CA ASP A 98 -7.47 -39.38 10.02
C ASP A 98 -8.06 -38.37 9.02
N ILE A 99 -9.18 -38.71 8.37
CA ILE A 99 -9.85 -37.82 7.40
C ILE A 99 -10.35 -36.54 8.08
N LEU A 100 -10.95 -36.63 9.27
CA LEU A 100 -11.43 -35.45 10.00
C LEU A 100 -10.28 -34.56 10.48
N TRP A 101 -9.16 -35.16 10.89
CA TRP A 101 -7.96 -34.43 11.26
C TRP A 101 -7.40 -33.66 10.05
N GLU A 102 -7.26 -34.33 8.91
CA GLU A 102 -6.73 -33.72 7.69
C GLU A 102 -7.66 -32.62 7.16
N ALA A 103 -8.98 -32.87 7.11
CA ALA A 103 -9.96 -31.86 6.72
C ALA A 103 -9.94 -30.63 7.62
N TRP A 104 -9.73 -30.81 8.92
CA TRP A 104 -9.60 -29.71 9.88
C TRP A 104 -8.35 -28.86 9.63
N ILE A 105 -7.20 -29.50 9.35
CA ILE A 105 -5.95 -28.78 9.01
C ILE A 105 -6.13 -27.99 7.71
N ILE A 106 -6.66 -28.64 6.66
CA ILE A 106 -6.86 -28.01 5.36
C ILE A 106 -7.83 -26.84 5.48
N GLY A 107 -8.97 -27.03 6.16
CA GLY A 107 -9.96 -25.98 6.35
C GLY A 107 -9.35 -24.75 7.01
N ARG A 108 -8.59 -24.94 8.09
CA ARG A 108 -7.88 -23.85 8.78
C ARG A 108 -6.92 -23.09 7.86
N ASP A 109 -6.12 -23.81 7.08
CA ASP A 109 -5.09 -23.19 6.25
C ASP A 109 -5.69 -22.50 5.01
N VAL A 110 -6.74 -23.07 4.42
CA VAL A 110 -7.51 -22.45 3.34
C VAL A 110 -8.19 -21.15 3.79
N MET A 111 -8.71 -21.09 5.01
CA MET A 111 -9.32 -19.84 5.53
C MET A 111 -8.30 -18.71 5.66
N ILE A 112 -7.09 -19.00 6.17
CA ILE A 112 -6.01 -17.99 6.24
C ILE A 112 -5.57 -17.59 4.84
N LEU A 113 -5.41 -18.56 3.94
CA LEU A 113 -5.06 -18.29 2.55
C LEU A 113 -6.08 -17.36 1.87
N ALA A 114 -7.38 -17.69 1.99
CA ALA A 114 -8.46 -16.90 1.43
C ALA A 114 -8.50 -15.49 2.02
N ALA A 115 -8.33 -15.37 3.35
CA ALA A 115 -8.27 -14.07 4.00
C ALA A 115 -7.09 -13.22 3.48
N VAL A 116 -5.88 -13.78 3.38
CA VAL A 116 -4.71 -13.07 2.87
C VAL A 116 -4.86 -12.71 1.39
N GLY A 117 -5.42 -13.61 0.57
CA GLY A 117 -5.71 -13.33 -0.84
C GLY A 117 -6.70 -12.17 -1.00
N LEU A 118 -7.75 -12.14 -0.18
CA LEU A 118 -8.72 -11.04 -0.16
C LEU A 118 -8.11 -9.73 0.35
N ILE A 119 -7.21 -9.77 1.35
CA ILE A 119 -6.46 -8.58 1.78
C ILE A 119 -5.63 -8.03 0.61
N GLY A 120 -5.03 -8.89 -0.20
CA GLY A 120 -4.24 -8.50 -1.37
C GLY A 120 -5.04 -7.68 -2.40
N VAL A 121 -6.35 -7.91 -2.53
CA VAL A 121 -7.22 -7.12 -3.43
C VAL A 121 -7.26 -5.65 -3.01
N PHE A 122 -7.17 -5.35 -1.71
CA PHE A 122 -7.20 -3.98 -1.18
C PHE A 122 -5.89 -3.22 -1.34
N ILE A 123 -4.81 -3.88 -1.78
CA ILE A 123 -3.49 -3.28 -2.03
C ILE A 123 -3.37 -2.80 -3.49
N VAL A 124 -4.33 -3.11 -4.35
CA VAL A 124 -4.33 -2.66 -5.74
C VAL A 124 -4.46 -1.12 -5.80
N PRO A 125 -3.64 -0.42 -6.62
CA PRO A 125 -3.54 1.05 -6.61
C PRO A 125 -4.86 1.80 -6.79
N ARG A 126 -5.82 1.20 -7.53
CA ARG A 126 -7.13 1.81 -7.78
C ARG A 126 -7.97 1.93 -6.50
N VAL A 127 -7.94 0.90 -5.64
CA VAL A 127 -8.67 0.90 -4.36
C VAL A 127 -7.96 1.77 -3.31
N GLN A 128 -6.64 1.91 -3.41
CA GLN A 128 -5.83 2.79 -2.57
C GLN A 128 -6.05 4.29 -2.83
N ALA A 129 -6.49 4.66 -4.05
CA ALA A 129 -6.71 6.05 -4.42
C ALA A 129 -7.97 6.63 -3.77
N ASP A 130 -9.01 5.81 -3.60
CA ASP A 130 -10.30 6.25 -3.07
C ASP A 130 -10.42 6.04 -1.55
N TRP A 131 -9.68 5.09 -0.99
CA TRP A 131 -9.67 4.78 0.44
C TRP A 131 -8.21 4.61 0.88
N ASN A 132 -7.82 5.16 2.02
CA ASN A 132 -6.45 5.04 2.56
C ASN A 132 -6.16 3.60 3.05
N THR A 133 -6.16 2.63 2.13
CA THR A 133 -5.99 1.19 2.39
C THR A 133 -4.51 0.83 2.60
N GLN A 134 -3.61 1.82 2.65
CA GLN A 134 -2.19 1.61 2.97
C GLN A 134 -2.00 0.94 4.34
N VAL A 135 -2.96 1.15 5.26
CA VAL A 135 -2.97 0.53 6.58
C VAL A 135 -3.12 -1.01 6.55
N PHE A 136 -3.57 -1.58 5.43
CA PHE A 136 -3.69 -3.03 5.23
C PHE A 136 -2.40 -3.67 4.71
N ILE A 137 -1.40 -2.89 4.28
CA ILE A 137 -0.10 -3.41 3.84
C ILE A 137 0.62 -4.17 4.96
N PRO A 138 0.71 -3.66 6.21
CA PRO A 138 1.27 -4.43 7.33
C PRO A 138 0.49 -5.72 7.62
N ALA A 139 -0.85 -5.67 7.53
CA ALA A 139 -1.70 -6.83 7.76
C ALA A 139 -1.46 -7.93 6.71
N PHE A 140 -1.30 -7.54 5.45
CA PHE A 140 -0.96 -8.46 4.36
C PHE A 140 0.42 -9.08 4.55
N ALA A 141 1.42 -8.26 4.90
CA ALA A 141 2.77 -8.75 5.18
C ALA A 141 2.77 -9.77 6.34
N LEU A 142 2.06 -9.48 7.42
CA LEU A 142 1.89 -10.42 8.54
C LEU A 142 1.15 -11.70 8.12
N GLY A 143 0.13 -11.58 7.29
CA GLY A 143 -0.59 -12.71 6.71
C GLY A 143 0.32 -13.62 5.87
N ILE A 144 1.14 -13.03 5.00
CA ILE A 144 2.15 -13.76 4.22
C ILE A 144 3.19 -14.39 5.14
N ILE A 145 3.72 -13.67 6.13
CA ILE A 145 4.67 -14.22 7.11
C ILE A 145 4.04 -15.42 7.84
N THR A 146 2.76 -15.33 8.20
CA THR A 146 2.01 -16.43 8.84
C THR A 146 1.95 -17.66 7.95
N LEU A 147 1.65 -17.48 6.66
CA LEU A 147 1.60 -18.56 5.67
C LEU A 147 2.99 -19.16 5.41
N LEU A 148 4.03 -18.33 5.26
CA LEU A 148 5.41 -18.76 5.08
C LEU A 148 5.93 -19.51 6.32
N TYR A 149 5.57 -19.06 7.51
CA TYR A 149 5.90 -19.75 8.76
C TYR A 149 5.25 -21.13 8.81
N LYS A 150 3.97 -21.25 8.46
CA LYS A 150 3.27 -22.54 8.36
C LYS A 150 3.82 -23.46 7.28
N LEU A 151 4.28 -22.90 6.16
CA LEU A 151 4.87 -23.68 5.08
C LEU A 151 6.26 -24.22 5.46
N SER A 152 7.05 -23.40 6.16
CA SER A 152 8.43 -23.72 6.55
C SER A 152 8.52 -24.59 7.79
N THR A 153 7.52 -24.53 8.69
CA THR A 153 7.52 -25.27 9.94
C THR A 153 6.36 -26.23 10.04
N ASP A 154 6.65 -27.45 10.49
CA ASP A 154 5.62 -28.40 10.90
C ASP A 154 5.00 -27.91 12.23
N THR A 155 4.05 -27.00 12.10
CA THR A 155 3.36 -26.35 13.22
C THR A 155 2.51 -27.34 14.01
N ASP A 156 2.09 -28.45 13.41
CA ASP A 156 1.19 -29.39 14.06
C ASP A 156 1.94 -30.41 14.95
N ALA A 157 3.23 -30.65 14.70
CA ALA A 157 4.06 -31.56 15.50
C ALA A 157 4.55 -30.98 16.85
N ASN A 158 4.66 -29.65 17.00
CA ASN A 158 5.27 -29.03 18.18
C ASN A 158 4.37 -27.93 18.78
N LYS A 159 4.14 -28.00 20.11
CA LYS A 159 3.32 -27.05 20.87
C LYS A 159 3.79 -25.60 20.72
N THR A 160 5.10 -25.35 20.79
CA THR A 160 5.66 -23.99 20.70
C THR A 160 5.45 -23.38 19.32
N LYS A 161 5.66 -24.16 18.26
CA LYS A 161 5.47 -23.71 16.88
C LYS A 161 4.00 -23.42 16.57
N TYR A 162 3.11 -24.26 17.07
CA TYR A 162 1.68 -24.03 17.01
C TYR A 162 1.25 -22.73 17.73
N MET A 163 1.82 -22.45 18.91
CA MET A 163 1.53 -21.20 19.63
C MET A 163 1.99 -19.97 18.84
N VAL A 164 3.16 -20.04 18.20
CA VAL A 164 3.67 -18.96 17.34
C VAL A 164 2.76 -18.75 16.13
N ALA A 165 2.34 -19.80 15.44
CA ALA A 165 1.42 -19.71 14.30
C ALA A 165 0.05 -19.14 14.70
N THR A 166 -0.44 -19.52 15.89
CA THR A 166 -1.69 -18.98 16.45
C THR A 166 -1.55 -17.49 16.79
N GLY A 167 -0.42 -17.10 17.40
CA GLY A 167 -0.12 -15.70 17.70
C GLY A 167 0.01 -14.84 16.44
N LEU A 168 0.67 -15.35 15.40
CA LEU A 168 0.78 -14.71 14.09
C LEU A 168 -0.59 -14.52 13.41
N THR A 169 -1.44 -15.54 13.48
CA THR A 169 -2.82 -15.45 12.96
C THR A 169 -3.64 -14.41 13.75
N ALA A 170 -3.49 -14.38 15.07
CA ALA A 170 -4.15 -13.39 15.93
C ALA A 170 -3.64 -11.97 15.66
N LEU A 171 -2.33 -11.79 15.47
CA LEU A 171 -1.73 -10.51 15.08
C LEU A 171 -2.26 -10.03 13.73
N THR A 172 -2.37 -10.94 12.75
CA THR A 172 -2.96 -10.64 11.44
C THR A 172 -4.41 -10.20 11.59
N LEU A 173 -5.21 -10.89 12.41
CA LEU A 173 -6.59 -10.50 12.71
C LEU A 173 -6.66 -9.10 13.35
N VAL A 174 -5.83 -8.83 14.36
CA VAL A 174 -5.78 -7.51 15.03
C VAL A 174 -5.37 -6.42 14.04
N ALA A 175 -4.39 -6.70 13.18
CA ALA A 175 -3.91 -5.77 12.17
C ALA A 175 -4.98 -5.42 11.11
N VAL A 176 -5.96 -6.29 10.86
CA VAL A 176 -7.13 -5.98 10.00
C VAL A 176 -8.27 -5.35 10.80
N LEU A 177 -8.53 -5.86 12.00
CA LEU A 177 -9.67 -5.46 12.83
C LEU A 177 -9.51 -4.05 13.39
N VAL A 178 -8.30 -3.66 13.82
CA VAL A 178 -8.05 -2.35 14.42
C VAL A 178 -8.28 -1.23 13.40
N PRO A 179 -7.70 -1.27 12.19
CA PRO A 179 -8.00 -0.25 11.20
C PRO A 179 -9.45 -0.28 10.71
N TYR A 180 -10.10 -1.45 10.64
CA TYR A 180 -11.52 -1.52 10.29
C TYR A 180 -12.43 -0.91 11.35
N SER A 181 -12.18 -1.15 12.64
CA SER A 181 -13.04 -0.70 13.75
C SER A 181 -12.81 0.75 14.16
N ILE A 182 -11.60 1.27 13.92
CA ILE A 182 -11.18 2.62 14.30
C ILE A 182 -10.93 3.49 13.05
N GLY A 183 -11.28 3.01 11.85
CA GLY A 183 -10.90 3.59 10.56
C GLY A 183 -11.16 5.08 10.43
N SER A 184 -12.34 5.55 10.84
CA SER A 184 -12.68 6.98 10.77
C SER A 184 -11.84 7.88 11.71
N MET A 185 -11.19 7.32 12.74
CA MET A 185 -10.29 8.08 13.64
C MET A 185 -8.81 7.89 13.30
N TRP A 186 -8.43 6.75 12.68
CA TRP A 186 -7.06 6.49 12.21
C TRP A 186 -6.74 7.20 10.89
N GLU A 187 -7.74 7.39 10.01
CA GLU A 187 -7.57 8.13 8.75
C GLU A 187 -6.98 9.52 8.97
N GLN A 188 -7.35 10.19 10.07
CA GLN A 188 -6.86 11.53 10.41
C GLN A 188 -5.48 11.57 11.08
N LYS A 189 -5.03 10.51 11.75
CA LYS A 189 -3.78 10.56 12.57
C LYS A 189 -2.67 9.63 12.09
N GLY A 190 -3.02 8.51 11.47
CA GLY A 190 -2.06 7.56 10.89
C GLY A 190 -1.55 8.02 9.52
N SER A 191 -2.43 8.61 8.70
CA SER A 191 -2.05 9.31 7.47
C SER A 191 -1.04 10.41 7.77
N ASP A 192 -1.37 11.31 8.70
CA ASP A 192 -0.49 12.44 9.05
C ASP A 192 0.85 12.01 9.66
N PHE A 193 0.88 10.89 10.41
CA PHE A 193 2.12 10.34 10.95
C PHE A 193 2.98 9.68 9.86
N PHE A 194 2.44 8.81 9.01
CA PHE A 194 3.25 8.15 7.96
C PHE A 194 3.58 9.08 6.79
N MET A 195 2.64 9.92 6.38
CA MET A 195 2.86 10.95 5.36
C MET A 195 3.80 12.01 5.90
N GLY A 196 3.55 12.57 7.09
CA GLY A 196 4.38 13.64 7.66
C GLY A 196 5.77 13.21 8.11
N THR A 197 5.96 11.97 8.58
CA THR A 197 7.25 11.49 9.10
C THR A 197 8.11 10.80 8.04
N TYR A 198 7.54 10.15 7.01
CA TYR A 198 8.33 9.30 6.11
C TYR A 198 8.20 9.61 4.61
N LEU A 199 7.03 10.05 4.12
CA LEU A 199 6.81 10.20 2.67
C LEU A 199 6.83 11.65 2.17
N VAL A 200 6.29 12.60 2.94
CA VAL A 200 6.35 14.03 2.65
C VAL A 200 7.81 14.54 2.63
N PRO A 201 8.70 14.16 3.57
CA PRO A 201 10.10 14.59 3.51
C PRO A 201 10.82 14.08 2.25
N LEU A 202 10.57 12.81 1.86
CA LEU A 202 11.19 12.20 0.67
C LEU A 202 10.66 12.82 -0.64
N SER A 203 9.34 13.04 -0.74
CA SER A 203 8.72 13.66 -1.91
C SER A 203 9.05 15.16 -2.03
N ASN A 204 9.23 15.84 -0.90
CA ASN A 204 9.59 17.25 -0.88
C ASN A 204 11.05 17.45 -1.27
N ALA A 205 11.96 16.57 -0.85
CA ALA A 205 13.36 16.60 -1.30
C ALA A 205 13.48 16.43 -2.83
N ASP A 206 12.74 15.47 -3.41
CA ASP A 206 12.67 15.29 -4.86
C ASP A 206 12.02 16.50 -5.56
N THR A 207 10.93 17.04 -5.01
CA THR A 207 10.27 18.23 -5.56
C THR A 207 11.18 19.46 -5.50
N ILE A 208 11.94 19.65 -4.41
CA ILE A 208 12.93 20.73 -4.27
C ILE A 208 14.03 20.60 -5.34
N LYS A 209 14.49 19.38 -5.61
CA LYS A 209 15.47 19.09 -6.65
C LYS A 209 14.92 19.41 -8.04
N ASP A 210 13.70 19.01 -8.34
CA ASP A 210 13.05 19.27 -9.63
C ASP A 210 12.81 20.78 -9.85
N VAL A 211 12.38 21.49 -8.80
CA VAL A 211 12.25 22.96 -8.82
C VAL A 211 13.60 23.63 -9.13
N LYS A 212 14.68 23.20 -8.48
CA LYS A 212 16.04 23.73 -8.74
C LYS A 212 16.47 23.49 -10.19
N ILE A 213 16.23 22.29 -10.73
CA ILE A 213 16.55 21.95 -12.12
C ILE A 213 15.77 22.84 -13.10
N ALA A 214 14.46 22.97 -12.91
CA ALA A 214 13.61 23.78 -13.78
C ALA A 214 14.02 25.27 -13.78
N MET A 215 14.39 25.83 -12.62
CA MET A 215 14.93 27.19 -12.53
C MET A 215 16.28 27.35 -13.24
N ASP A 216 17.17 26.37 -13.12
CA ASP A 216 18.48 26.38 -13.79
C ASP A 216 18.31 26.35 -15.30
N ASP A 217 17.41 25.50 -15.80
CA ASP A 217 17.05 25.43 -17.22
C ASP A 217 16.43 26.75 -17.72
N ALA A 218 15.59 27.40 -16.91
CA ALA A 218 15.03 28.71 -17.24
C ALA A 218 16.13 29.77 -17.40
N VAL A 219 17.07 29.84 -16.44
CA VAL A 219 18.20 30.77 -16.48
C VAL A 219 19.12 30.48 -17.67
N ASN A 220 19.44 29.22 -17.92
CA ASN A 220 20.27 28.80 -19.05
C ASN A 220 19.61 29.11 -20.41
N ALA A 221 18.29 28.99 -20.52
CA ALA A 221 17.54 29.34 -21.73
C ALA A 221 17.55 30.86 -21.98
N ALA A 222 17.33 31.67 -20.94
CA ALA A 222 17.39 33.13 -21.07
C ALA A 222 18.81 33.63 -21.42
N GLN A 223 19.85 33.00 -20.85
CA GLN A 223 21.24 33.29 -21.21
C GLN A 223 21.57 33.01 -22.68
N LYS A 224 20.88 32.02 -23.29
CA LYS A 224 20.98 31.70 -24.72
C LYS A 224 20.11 32.61 -25.60
N GLY A 225 19.35 33.53 -25.01
CA GLY A 225 18.42 34.41 -25.72
C GLY A 225 17.09 33.75 -26.09
N ASP A 226 16.79 32.55 -25.58
CA ASP A 226 15.53 31.86 -25.81
C ASP A 226 14.53 32.17 -24.68
N ASN A 227 13.93 33.35 -24.78
CA ASN A 227 12.97 33.85 -23.79
C ASN A 227 11.69 33.00 -23.71
N THR A 228 11.34 32.28 -24.78
CA THR A 228 10.14 31.44 -24.82
C THR A 228 10.36 30.20 -23.96
N THR A 229 11.49 29.53 -24.14
CA THR A 229 11.85 28.37 -23.31
C THR A 229 12.11 28.78 -21.87
N ALA A 230 12.73 29.95 -21.64
CA ALA A 230 12.94 30.48 -20.30
C ALA A 230 11.62 30.70 -19.54
N LEU A 231 10.61 31.25 -20.20
CA LEU A 231 9.28 31.46 -19.61
C LEU A 231 8.58 30.14 -19.27
N ILE A 232 8.59 29.18 -20.20
CA ILE A 232 7.98 27.86 -19.97
C ILE A 232 8.62 27.18 -18.76
N LYS A 233 9.95 27.21 -18.67
CA LYS A 233 10.69 26.60 -17.56
C LYS A 233 10.49 27.33 -16.23
N ALA A 234 10.34 28.66 -16.24
CA ALA A 234 9.98 29.42 -15.05
C ALA A 234 8.56 29.08 -14.54
N GLN A 235 7.59 28.90 -15.45
CA GLN A 235 6.22 28.48 -15.10
C GLN A 235 6.15 27.03 -14.62
N GLU A 236 6.98 26.14 -15.18
CA GLU A 236 7.14 24.76 -14.71
C GLU A 236 7.66 24.74 -13.26
N ALA A 237 8.67 25.57 -12.95
CA ALA A 237 9.20 25.71 -11.60
C ALA A 237 8.15 26.25 -10.60
N ASP A 238 7.35 27.24 -11.01
CA ASP A 238 6.24 27.79 -10.20
C ASP A 238 5.16 26.73 -9.91
N THR A 239 4.80 25.94 -10.93
CA THR A 239 3.82 24.85 -10.79
C THR A 239 4.32 23.75 -9.83
N LEU A 240 5.62 23.42 -9.91
CA LEU A 240 6.24 22.46 -8.99
C LEU A 240 6.30 23.00 -7.56
N HIS A 241 6.56 24.29 -7.37
CA HIS A 241 6.54 24.93 -6.06
C HIS A 241 5.17 24.87 -5.37
N LEU A 242 4.07 24.97 -6.11
CA LEU A 242 2.71 24.84 -5.53
C LEU A 242 2.50 23.51 -4.79
N ARG A 243 3.22 22.44 -5.20
CA ARG A 243 3.19 21.14 -4.51
C ARG A 243 3.85 21.19 -3.12
N LEU A 244 4.74 22.15 -2.89
CA LEU A 244 5.39 22.42 -1.60
C LEU A 244 4.62 23.46 -0.76
N GLY A 245 3.63 24.15 -1.32
CA GLY A 245 3.05 25.36 -0.73
C GLY A 245 2.51 25.16 0.70
N ASP A 246 1.74 24.10 0.93
CA ASP A 246 1.15 23.82 2.25
C ASP A 246 2.23 23.39 3.28
N SER A 247 3.25 22.67 2.83
CA SER A 247 4.34 22.23 3.71
C SER A 247 5.32 23.36 4.05
N LEU A 248 5.62 24.26 3.10
CA LEU A 248 6.43 25.45 3.34
C LEU A 248 5.72 26.43 4.29
N LYS A 249 4.41 26.64 4.11
CA LYS A 249 3.61 27.52 4.97
C LYS A 249 3.57 27.03 6.42
N THR A 250 3.50 25.71 6.59
CA THR A 250 3.52 25.07 7.92
C THR A 250 4.89 25.17 8.59
N TRP A 251 5.98 25.10 7.81
CA TRP A 251 7.35 25.26 8.29
C TRP A 251 7.66 26.70 8.70
N ASP A 252 7.46 27.66 7.79
CA ASP A 252 7.67 29.09 8.04
C ASP A 252 6.85 29.92 7.03
N SER A 253 5.70 30.41 7.50
CA SER A 253 4.77 31.21 6.69
C SER A 253 5.41 32.48 6.08
N ALA A 254 6.40 33.08 6.73
CA ALA A 254 7.07 34.29 6.21
C ALA A 254 7.99 33.94 5.05
N LYS A 255 8.74 32.84 5.17
CA LYS A 255 9.59 32.34 4.07
C LYS A 255 8.78 31.78 2.92
N ALA A 256 7.63 31.15 3.19
CA ALA A 256 6.71 30.71 2.15
C ALA A 256 6.23 31.89 1.28
N SER A 257 5.84 33.00 1.90
CA SER A 257 5.48 34.22 1.19
C SER A 257 6.65 34.78 0.36
N GLN A 258 7.87 34.79 0.92
CA GLN A 258 9.06 35.24 0.19
C GLN A 258 9.38 34.39 -1.04
N VAL A 259 9.12 33.07 -0.96
CA VAL A 259 9.29 32.16 -2.10
C VAL A 259 8.23 32.42 -3.17
N GLU A 260 6.97 32.60 -2.80
CA GLU A 260 5.88 32.96 -3.74
C GLU A 260 6.19 34.29 -4.48
N ASP A 261 6.67 35.30 -3.75
CA ASP A 261 7.09 36.58 -4.32
C ASP A 261 8.30 36.41 -5.28
N ALA A 262 9.26 35.56 -4.90
CA ALA A 262 10.43 35.28 -5.72
C ALA A 262 10.09 34.50 -7.01
N PHE A 263 9.14 33.55 -6.98
CA PHE A 263 8.65 32.87 -8.20
C PHE A 263 7.89 33.81 -9.13
N THR A 264 7.12 34.74 -8.56
CA THR A 264 6.47 35.81 -9.31
C THR A 264 7.52 36.70 -10.00
N ALA A 265 8.57 37.08 -9.27
CA ALA A 265 9.68 37.84 -9.81
C ALA A 265 10.45 37.07 -10.90
N LEU A 266 10.71 35.78 -10.71
CA LEU A 266 11.36 34.89 -11.69
C LEU A 266 10.56 34.85 -13.00
N THR A 267 9.25 34.65 -12.91
CA THR A 267 8.36 34.58 -14.07
C THR A 267 8.28 35.91 -14.81
N ASN A 268 8.21 37.03 -14.08
CA ASN A 268 8.19 38.36 -14.68
C ASN A 268 9.54 38.72 -15.34
N ALA A 269 10.66 38.35 -14.73
CA ALA A 269 11.98 38.52 -15.30
C ALA A 269 12.17 37.66 -16.57
N ALA A 270 11.67 36.42 -16.57
CA ALA A 270 11.69 35.54 -17.74
C ALA A 270 10.88 36.10 -18.92
N LYS A 271 9.69 36.67 -18.67
CA LYS A 271 8.89 37.36 -19.69
C LYS A 271 9.64 38.51 -20.36
N ASN A 272 10.45 39.22 -19.58
CA ASN A 272 11.20 40.38 -20.02
C ASN A 272 12.60 40.05 -20.56
N GLY A 273 13.03 38.77 -20.49
CA GLY A 273 14.40 38.36 -20.81
C GLY A 273 15.46 38.93 -19.85
N ASP A 274 15.07 39.34 -18.65
CA ASP A 274 15.96 39.90 -17.64
C ASP A 274 16.70 38.79 -16.88
N VAL A 275 17.85 38.39 -17.43
CA VAL A 275 18.70 37.34 -16.85
C VAL A 275 19.18 37.71 -15.44
N ALA A 276 19.44 39.00 -15.17
CA ALA A 276 19.91 39.44 -13.86
C ALA A 276 18.79 39.32 -12.81
N GLY A 277 17.58 39.76 -13.16
CA GLY A 277 16.38 39.57 -12.33
C GLY A 277 16.08 38.10 -12.05
N MET A 278 16.24 37.23 -13.04
CA MET A 278 16.06 35.79 -12.87
C MET A 278 17.10 35.16 -11.94
N GLN A 279 18.38 35.58 -12.03
CA GLN A 279 19.43 35.09 -11.14
C GLN A 279 19.23 35.53 -9.68
N ALA A 280 18.76 36.77 -9.47
CA ALA A 280 18.42 37.26 -8.14
C ALA A 280 17.27 36.45 -7.51
N ALA A 281 16.19 36.24 -8.26
CA ALA A 281 15.05 35.43 -7.82
C ALA A 281 15.46 33.98 -7.52
N ARG A 282 16.22 33.34 -8.43
CA ARG A 282 16.76 31.99 -8.24
C ARG A 282 17.60 31.87 -6.98
N SER A 283 18.45 32.86 -6.68
CA SER A 283 19.30 32.87 -5.49
C SER A 283 18.45 32.84 -4.20
N THR A 284 17.42 33.69 -4.13
CA THR A 284 16.49 33.74 -2.99
C THR A 284 15.73 32.42 -2.81
N ILE A 285 15.18 31.87 -3.90
CA ILE A 285 14.45 30.59 -3.86
C ILE A 285 15.39 29.46 -3.41
N THR A 286 16.59 29.40 -3.98
CA THR A 286 17.57 28.35 -3.67
C THR A 286 18.01 28.40 -2.22
N GLN A 287 18.23 29.60 -1.66
CA GLN A 287 18.59 29.77 -0.26
C GLN A 287 17.50 29.22 0.65
N ILE A 288 16.25 29.65 0.45
CA ILE A 288 15.11 29.26 1.30
C ILE A 288 14.84 27.76 1.20
N LEU A 289 14.85 27.20 -0.02
CA LEU A 289 14.64 25.77 -0.22
C LEU A 289 15.76 24.92 0.38
N THR A 290 16.99 25.42 0.43
CA THR A 290 18.12 24.70 1.06
C THR A 290 18.02 24.74 2.58
N GLU A 291 17.55 25.85 3.16
CA GLU A 291 17.22 25.91 4.59
C GLU A 291 16.07 24.97 4.95
N TYR A 292 15.05 24.89 4.10
CA TYR A 292 13.93 23.96 4.27
C TYR A 292 14.39 22.48 4.16
N ASP A 293 15.17 22.15 3.14
CA ASP A 293 15.78 20.81 2.94
C ASP A 293 16.64 20.39 4.14
N ALA A 294 17.44 21.30 4.68
CA ALA A 294 18.24 21.06 5.89
C ALA A 294 17.37 20.73 7.12
N THR A 295 16.15 21.28 7.22
CA THR A 295 15.22 20.92 8.31
C THR A 295 14.51 19.59 8.07
N LEU A 296 14.34 19.16 6.82
CA LEU A 296 13.83 17.82 6.50
C LEU A 296 14.82 16.72 6.92
N GLY A 297 16.13 16.96 6.76
CA GLY A 297 17.19 16.01 7.16
C GLY A 297 17.51 15.93 8.65
N VAL A 298 16.84 16.70 9.51
CA VAL A 298 17.01 16.67 10.99
C VAL A 298 15.90 15.85 11.68
N LEU A 299 14.92 15.36 10.92
CA LEU A 299 13.88 14.44 11.40
C LEU A 299 14.25 12.95 11.26
N ASP A 300 15.50 12.63 10.90
CA ASP A 300 16.10 11.28 10.93
C ASP A 300 16.49 10.83 12.36
#